data_AF-A0A8T5SZD6-F1
#
_entry.id   AF-A0A8T5SZD6-F1
#
_cell.length_a   1.000
_cell.length_b   1.000
_cell.length_c   1.000
_cell.angle_alpha   90.00
_cell.angle_beta   90.00
_cell.angle_gamma   90.00
#
_symmetry.space_group_name_H-M   'P 1'
#
loop_
_entity.id
_entity.type
_entity.pdbx_description
1 polymer ?
#
loop_
_entity_poly.entity_id
_entity_poly.type
_entity_poly.pdbx_seq_one_letter_code
_entity_poly.pdbx_strand_id
1 'polypeptide(L)'
;MSIANEIGIYPPAHFIVPLPTHFSVIVITHSLWDGGLFLFGVWLVLIVCKKSQFEKFSYRELIVMLIWGQLSELSVELISTFSNAWEFIKYWWNPVLFVFNGHNITLLPQLIWLFAPIVFYIIAIKIKRRVAH
;
A
#
# COMPACT_ATOMS: atom_id res chain seq x y z
N MET A 1 -8.96 23.01 19.09
CA MET A 1 -9.86 22.25 18.21
C MET A 1 -9.70 22.88 16.82
N SER A 2 -9.11 22.16 15.86
CA SER A 2 -8.71 22.74 14.56
C SER A 2 -9.93 22.92 13.64
N ILE A 3 -9.96 24.00 12.87
CA ILE A 3 -11.01 24.38 11.89
C ILE A 3 -11.33 23.20 10.93
N ALA A 4 -10.39 22.30 10.68
CA ALA A 4 -10.59 21.09 9.87
C ALA A 4 -11.70 20.16 10.39
N ASN A 5 -11.93 20.10 11.71
CA ASN A 5 -12.99 19.28 12.31
C ASN A 5 -14.40 19.86 12.04
N GLU A 6 -14.53 21.16 11.76
CA GLU A 6 -15.82 21.80 11.49
C GLU A 6 -16.30 21.60 10.05
N ILE A 7 -15.38 21.29 9.13
CA ILE A 7 -15.65 21.12 7.68
C ILE A 7 -15.73 19.63 7.28
N GLY A 8 -15.50 18.71 8.23
CA GLY A 8 -15.57 17.27 7.98
C GLY A 8 -14.46 16.72 7.07
N ILE A 9 -13.37 17.45 6.88
CA ILE A 9 -12.21 17.01 6.09
C ILE A 9 -11.25 16.29 7.04
N TYR A 10 -11.27 14.97 7.00
CA TYR A 10 -10.39 14.12 7.79
C TYR A 10 -9.22 13.64 6.93
N PRO A 11 -8.04 14.32 6.97
CA PRO A 11 -6.89 13.83 6.24
C PRO A 11 -6.51 12.44 6.78
N PRO A 12 -6.15 11.47 5.92
CA PRO A 12 -5.82 10.12 6.36
C PRO A 12 -4.47 10.07 7.09
N ALA A 13 -3.54 10.95 6.74
CA ALA A 13 -2.19 11.02 7.29
C ALA A 13 -1.73 12.47 7.43
N HIS A 14 -0.69 12.68 8.22
CA HIS A 14 -0.02 13.97 8.36
C HIS A 14 1.49 13.80 8.42
N PHE A 15 2.23 14.85 8.03
CA PHE A 15 3.67 14.90 8.15
C PHE A 15 4.06 15.36 9.55
N ILE A 16 5.03 14.67 10.15
CA ILE A 16 5.53 14.99 11.49
C ILE A 16 6.60 16.10 11.39
N VAL A 17 7.42 16.05 10.34
CA VAL A 17 8.43 17.06 10.00
C VAL A 17 7.98 17.91 8.80
N PRO A 18 8.45 19.16 8.68
CA PRO A 18 8.15 19.98 7.51
C PRO A 18 8.64 19.32 6.23
N LEU A 19 7.89 19.53 5.15
CA LEU A 19 8.18 18.93 3.85
C LEU A 19 9.53 19.45 3.33
N PRO A 20 10.47 18.57 2.93
CA PRO A 20 11.76 18.99 2.38
C PRO A 20 11.64 19.62 0.99
N THR A 21 10.51 19.40 0.31
CA THR A 21 10.21 19.91 -1.03
C THR A 21 8.71 20.12 -1.19
N HIS A 22 8.29 20.63 -2.35
CA HIS A 22 6.88 20.86 -2.65
C HIS A 22 6.05 19.57 -2.57
N PHE A 23 4.83 19.66 -2.02
CA PHE A 23 3.96 18.51 -1.77
C PHE A 23 3.74 17.64 -3.02
N SER A 24 3.55 18.25 -4.19
CA SER A 24 3.37 17.50 -5.44
C SER A 24 4.56 16.61 -5.82
N VAL A 25 5.79 17.06 -5.53
CA VAL A 25 7.00 16.27 -5.81
C VAL A 25 7.04 15.03 -4.91
N ILE A 26 6.63 15.18 -3.64
CA ILE A 26 6.53 14.07 -2.69
C ILE A 26 5.48 13.08 -3.14
N VAL A 27 4.27 13.55 -3.49
CA VAL A 27 3.18 12.68 -3.97
C VAL A 27 3.59 11.90 -5.22
N ILE A 28 4.20 12.57 -6.22
CA ILE A 28 4.65 11.92 -7.45
C ILE A 28 5.72 10.88 -7.14
N THR A 29 6.74 11.25 -6.36
CA THR A 29 7.86 10.36 -6.04
C THR A 29 7.38 9.16 -5.22
N HIS A 30 6.50 9.37 -4.25
CA HIS A 30 5.93 8.30 -3.44
C HIS A 30 5.07 7.35 -4.28
N SER A 31 4.22 7.90 -5.16
CA SER A 31 3.42 7.10 -6.12
C SER A 31 4.30 6.22 -7.03
N LEU A 32 5.45 6.74 -7.46
CA LEU A 32 6.41 5.97 -8.25
C LEU A 32 7.05 4.84 -7.44
N TRP A 33 7.40 5.10 -6.18
CA TRP A 33 7.92 4.07 -5.27
C TRP A 33 6.90 2.98 -4.99
N ASP A 34 5.64 3.35 -4.71
CA ASP A 34 4.54 2.40 -4.51
C ASP A 34 4.33 1.53 -5.75
N GLY A 35 4.32 2.15 -6.93
CA GLY A 35 4.25 1.42 -8.20
C GLY A 35 5.43 0.47 -8.38
N GLY A 36 6.65 0.89 -8.03
CA GLY A 36 7.85 0.05 -8.06
C GLY A 36 7.76 -1.15 -7.12
N LEU A 37 7.35 -0.92 -5.87
CA LEU A 37 7.11 -1.98 -4.88
C LEU A 37 6.04 -2.96 -5.36
N PHE A 38 4.96 -2.45 -5.95
CA PHE A 38 3.89 -3.28 -6.49
C PHE A 38 4.39 -4.17 -7.64
N LEU A 39 5.13 -3.59 -8.60
CA LEU A 39 5.71 -4.32 -9.72
C LEU A 39 6.76 -5.35 -9.27
N PHE A 40 7.50 -5.07 -8.19
CA PHE A 40 8.39 -6.06 -7.58
C PHE A 40 7.61 -7.27 -7.06
N GLY A 41 6.43 -7.06 -6.48
CA GLY A 41 5.51 -8.15 -6.11
C GLY A 41 5.07 -9.00 -7.31
N VAL A 42 4.75 -8.36 -8.44
CA VAL A 42 4.47 -9.07 -9.69
C VAL A 42 5.68 -9.87 -10.16
N TRP A 43 6.87 -9.29 -10.10
CA TRP A 43 8.12 -9.96 -10.46
C TRP A 43 8.41 -11.18 -9.57
N LEU A 44 8.14 -11.09 -8.26
CA LEU A 44 8.26 -12.23 -7.34
C LEU A 44 7.35 -13.40 -7.77
N VAL A 45 6.12 -13.12 -8.23
CA VAL A 45 5.22 -14.16 -8.77
C VAL A 45 5.87 -14.85 -9.98
N LEU A 46 6.48 -14.09 -10.90
CA LEU A 46 7.12 -14.65 -12.09
C LEU A 46 8.26 -15.62 -11.74
N ILE A 47 9.03 -15.31 -10.71
CA ILE A 47 10.17 -16.13 -10.27
C ILE A 47 9.72 -17.34 -9.46
N VAL A 48 8.79 -17.15 -8.52
CA VAL A 48 8.37 -18.19 -7.56
C VAL A 48 7.39 -19.16 -8.19
N CYS A 49 6.41 -18.67 -8.95
CA CYS A 49 5.30 -19.51 -9.40
C CYS A 49 5.59 -20.28 -10.69
N LYS A 50 6.56 -19.86 -11.53
CA LYS A 50 7.13 -20.49 -12.77
C LYS A 50 6.16 -21.06 -13.83
N LYS A 51 4.93 -21.42 -13.49
CA LYS A 51 3.87 -22.01 -14.33
C LYS A 51 2.59 -21.18 -14.18
N SER A 52 2.00 -20.82 -15.32
CA SER A 52 0.70 -20.16 -15.45
C SER A 52 0.60 -18.72 -14.94
N GLN A 53 1.52 -17.86 -15.39
CA GLN A 53 1.60 -16.42 -15.06
C GLN A 53 0.27 -15.68 -15.35
N PHE A 54 -0.61 -15.57 -14.37
CA PHE A 54 -1.91 -14.87 -14.48
C PHE A 54 -2.83 -15.41 -15.61
N GLU A 55 -2.69 -16.68 -16.03
CA GLU A 55 -3.56 -17.27 -17.07
C GLU A 55 -4.84 -17.85 -16.50
N LYS A 56 -4.71 -18.47 -15.33
CA LYS A 56 -5.79 -19.06 -14.54
C LYS A 56 -5.63 -18.60 -13.11
N PHE A 57 -6.74 -18.62 -12.38
CA PHE A 57 -6.72 -18.30 -10.97
C PHE A 57 -5.86 -19.32 -10.21
N SER A 58 -4.84 -18.82 -9.53
CA SER A 58 -3.88 -19.57 -8.74
C SER A 58 -3.73 -18.91 -7.38
N TYR A 59 -4.16 -19.62 -6.33
CA TYR A 59 -3.97 -19.17 -4.95
C TYR A 59 -2.49 -18.90 -4.62
N ARG A 60 -1.55 -19.61 -5.26
CA ARG A 60 -0.12 -19.41 -5.01
C ARG A 60 0.35 -18.02 -5.47
N GLU A 61 -0.07 -17.59 -6.66
CA GLU A 61 0.29 -16.27 -7.18
C GLU A 61 -0.30 -15.17 -6.31
N LEU A 62 -1.58 -15.31 -5.95
CA LEU A 62 -2.25 -14.34 -5.10
C LEU A 62 -1.61 -14.27 -3.70
N ILE A 63 -1.30 -15.41 -3.08
CA ILE A 63 -0.63 -15.45 -1.77
C ILE A 63 0.73 -14.76 -1.83
N VAL A 64 1.54 -14.98 -2.87
CA VAL A 64 2.83 -14.30 -3.03
C VAL A 64 2.64 -12.78 -3.08
N MET A 65 1.68 -12.30 -3.89
CA MET A 65 1.41 -10.86 -3.96
C MET A 65 0.88 -10.29 -2.64
N LEU A 66 0.03 -11.03 -1.92
CA LEU A 66 -0.51 -10.61 -0.63
C LEU A 66 0.58 -10.54 0.45
N ILE A 67 1.41 -11.58 0.56
CA ILE A 67 2.53 -11.60 1.52
C ILE A 67 3.47 -10.43 1.22
N TRP A 68 3.85 -10.25 -0.05
CA TRP A 68 4.72 -9.15 -0.43
C TRP A 68 4.08 -7.79 -0.10
N GLY A 69 2.81 -7.58 -0.48
CA GLY A 69 2.11 -6.32 -0.25
C GLY A 69 1.98 -5.94 1.22
N GLN A 70 1.68 -6.91 2.10
CA GLN A 70 1.62 -6.67 3.54
C GLN A 70 3.01 -6.37 4.13
N LEU A 71 4.05 -7.11 3.68
CA LEU A 71 5.42 -6.86 4.13
C LEU A 71 5.95 -5.50 3.65
N SER A 72 5.68 -5.12 2.41
CA SER A 72 6.12 -3.84 1.85
C SER A 72 5.44 -2.68 2.54
N GLU A 73 4.12 -2.74 2.75
CA GLU A 73 3.41 -1.65 3.42
C GLU A 73 3.85 -1.50 4.87
N LEU A 74 3.90 -2.60 5.61
CA LEU A 74 4.39 -2.57 6.99
C LEU A 74 5.81 -2.00 7.05
N SER A 75 6.68 -2.36 6.10
CA SER A 75 8.05 -1.83 6.04
C SER A 75 8.07 -0.32 5.77
N VAL A 76 7.24 0.17 4.83
CA VAL A 76 7.14 1.59 4.51
C VAL A 76 6.62 2.39 5.70
N GLU A 77 5.56 1.92 6.37
CA GLU A 77 4.98 2.59 7.54
C GLU A 77 5.97 2.61 8.71
N LEU A 78 6.69 1.50 8.96
CA LEU A 78 7.73 1.43 10.00
C LEU A 78 8.93 2.34 9.68
N ILE A 79 9.40 2.39 8.43
CA ILE A 79 10.51 3.28 8.03
C ILE A 79 10.08 4.75 8.13
N SER A 80 8.86 5.08 7.72
CA SER A 80 8.31 6.42 7.82
C SER A 80 8.23 6.89 9.27
N THR A 81 7.65 6.07 10.15
CA THR A 81 7.52 6.39 11.58
C THR A 81 8.85 6.37 12.32
N PHE A 82 9.80 5.51 11.92
CA PHE A 82 11.16 5.52 12.45
C PHE A 82 11.91 6.82 12.11
N SER A 83 11.73 7.32 10.89
CA SER A 83 12.34 8.57 10.42
C SER A 83 11.57 9.83 10.82
N ASN A 84 10.45 9.70 11.55
CA ASN A 84 9.51 10.79 11.85
C ASN A 84 9.06 11.53 10.58
N ALA A 85 8.89 10.84 9.45
CA ALA A 85 8.50 11.48 8.20
C ALA A 85 7.00 11.82 8.21
N TRP A 86 6.16 10.80 8.32
CA TRP A 86 4.70 10.92 8.38
C TRP A 86 4.09 9.76 9.15
N GLU A 87 2.89 9.96 9.66
CA GLU A 87 2.08 8.91 10.29
C GLU A 87 0.61 9.01 9.88
N PHE A 88 -0.08 7.86 9.89
CA PHE A 88 -1.52 7.81 9.68
C PHE A 88 -2.26 8.26 10.94
N ILE A 89 -3.38 8.94 10.74
CA ILE A 89 -4.21 9.44 11.83
C ILE A 89 -5.20 8.36 12.26
N LYS A 90 -5.29 8.16 13.57
CA LYS A 90 -6.29 7.29 14.19
C LYS A 90 -7.69 7.86 13.97
N TYR A 91 -8.56 7.05 13.38
CA TYR A 91 -10.00 7.32 13.29
C TYR A 91 -10.80 6.07 13.64
N TRP A 92 -12.12 6.20 13.75
CA TRP A 92 -13.01 5.04 14.00
C TRP A 92 -12.98 4.03 12.84
N TRP A 93 -12.78 4.52 11.60
CA TRP A 93 -12.62 3.72 10.39
C TRP A 93 -11.16 3.35 10.10
N ASN A 94 -10.21 3.97 10.80
CA ASN A 94 -8.78 3.67 10.73
C ASN A 94 -8.22 3.40 12.14
N PRO A 95 -8.59 2.27 12.75
CA PRO A 95 -8.13 1.93 14.09
C PRO A 95 -6.61 1.69 14.11
N VAL A 96 -6.01 1.92 15.28
CA VAL A 96 -4.60 1.59 15.55
C VAL A 96 -4.48 0.09 15.72
N LEU A 97 -3.56 -0.52 14.98
CA LEU A 97 -3.20 -1.93 15.10
C LEU A 97 -2.21 -2.12 16.26
N PHE A 98 -1.15 -1.33 16.28
CA PHE A 98 -0.16 -1.28 17.35
C PHE A 98 0.62 0.04 17.32
N VAL A 99 1.45 0.27 18.33
CA VAL A 99 2.28 1.48 18.45
C VAL A 99 3.74 1.13 18.19
N PHE A 100 4.43 1.95 17.41
CA PHE A 100 5.86 1.79 17.11
C PHE A 100 6.56 3.14 17.20
N ASN A 101 7.64 3.21 17.98
CA ASN A 101 8.40 4.46 18.21
C ASN A 101 7.54 5.66 18.66
N GLY A 102 6.47 5.40 19.43
CA GLY A 102 5.52 6.45 19.86
C GLY A 102 4.48 6.85 18.80
N HIS A 103 4.55 6.29 17.59
CA HIS A 103 3.65 6.53 16.47
C HIS A 103 2.61 5.43 16.30
N ASN A 104 1.46 5.80 15.75
CA ASN A 104 0.36 4.86 15.50
C ASN A 104 0.57 4.14 14.16
N ILE A 105 0.59 2.81 14.20
CA ILE A 105 0.50 1.96 13.01
C ILE A 105 -0.96 1.57 12.82
N THR A 106 -1.53 1.85 11.65
CA THR A 106 -3.00 1.86 11.47
C THR A 106 -3.50 0.85 10.44
N LEU A 107 -4.81 0.59 10.44
CA LEU A 107 -5.42 -0.45 9.61
C LEU A 107 -5.56 -0.07 8.13
N LEU A 108 -5.87 1.19 7.82
CA LEU A 108 -6.16 1.68 6.47
C LEU A 108 -5.05 1.34 5.45
N PRO A 109 -3.76 1.70 5.68
CA PRO A 109 -2.68 1.34 4.76
C PRO A 109 -2.65 -0.17 4.46
N GLN A 110 -2.75 -1.00 5.50
CA GLN A 110 -2.72 -2.45 5.38
C GLN A 110 -3.88 -2.97 4.51
N LEU A 111 -5.08 -2.37 4.65
CA LEU A 111 -6.23 -2.71 3.81
C LEU A 111 -6.02 -2.31 2.34
N ILE A 112 -5.44 -1.13 2.07
CA ILE A 112 -5.13 -0.70 0.70
C ILE A 112 -4.21 -1.72 0.03
N TRP A 113 -3.13 -2.10 0.72
CA TRP A 113 -2.16 -3.08 0.23
C TRP A 113 -2.63 -4.54 0.27
N LEU A 114 -3.73 -4.83 0.97
CA LEU A 114 -4.43 -6.10 0.88
C LEU A 114 -5.31 -6.15 -0.38
N PHE A 115 -6.10 -5.11 -0.63
CA PHE A 115 -7.08 -5.09 -1.72
C PHE A 115 -6.47 -4.80 -3.09
N ALA A 116 -5.45 -3.93 -3.18
CA ALA A 116 -4.85 -3.56 -4.46
C ALA A 116 -4.29 -4.79 -5.23
N PRO A 117 -3.53 -5.72 -4.62
CA PRO A 117 -3.12 -6.96 -5.28
C PRO A 117 -4.28 -7.85 -5.72
N ILE A 118 -5.34 -7.96 -4.92
CA ILE A 118 -6.52 -8.78 -5.25
C ILE A 118 -7.21 -8.23 -6.50
N VAL A 119 -7.46 -6.91 -6.53
CA VAL A 119 -8.11 -6.24 -7.66
C VAL A 119 -7.26 -6.38 -8.92
N PHE A 120 -5.95 -6.11 -8.81
CA PHE A 120 -5.01 -6.30 -9.91
C PHE A 120 -5.03 -7.74 -10.42
N TYR A 121 -4.94 -8.73 -9.53
CA TYR A 121 -4.88 -10.14 -9.89
C TYR A 121 -6.10 -10.58 -10.70
N ILE A 122 -7.30 -10.19 -10.25
CA ILE A 122 -8.56 -10.48 -10.95
C ILE A 122 -8.59 -9.82 -12.32
N ILE A 123 -8.15 -8.56 -12.42
CA ILE A 123 -8.10 -7.81 -13.69
C ILE A 123 -7.07 -8.43 -14.64
N ALA A 124 -5.87 -8.76 -14.16
CA ALA A 124 -4.79 -9.36 -14.95
C ALA A 124 -5.23 -10.66 -15.61
N ILE A 125 -5.89 -11.56 -14.85
CA ILE A 125 -6.45 -12.80 -15.40
C ILE A 125 -7.53 -12.51 -16.45
N LYS A 126 -8.44 -11.57 -16.18
CA LYS A 126 -9.50 -11.20 -17.13
C LYS A 126 -8.93 -10.66 -18.44
N ILE A 127 -7.91 -9.80 -18.38
CA ILE A 127 -7.25 -9.24 -19.56
C ILE A 127 -6.52 -10.35 -20.33
N LYS A 128 -5.71 -11.17 -19.65
CA LYS A 128 -4.94 -12.22 -20.31
C LYS A 128 -5.84 -13.25 -21.00
N ARG A 129 -6.97 -13.61 -20.38
CA ARG A 129 -7.99 -14.48 -21.01
C ARG A 129 -8.58 -13.87 -22.27
N ARG A 130 -8.84 -12.55 -22.30
CA ARG A 130 -9.39 -11.88 -23.49
C ARG A 130 -8.39 -11.78 -24.64
N VAL A 131 -7.11 -11.62 -24.35
CA VAL A 131 -6.05 -11.50 -25.38
C VAL A 131 -5.67 -12.87 -25.96
N ALA A 132 -5.86 -13.95 -25.22
CA ALA A 132 -5.58 -15.32 -25.68
C ALA A 132 -6.68 -15.92 -26.58
N HIS A 133 -7.80 -15.22 -26.77
CA HIS A 133 -8.91 -15.58 -27.67
C HIS A 133 -8.96 -14.61 -28.84
#